data_AF-A0A356W9I9-F1
#
_entry.id   AF-A0A356W9I9-F1
#
_cell.length_a   1.000
_cell.length_b   1.000
_cell.length_c   1.000
_cell.angle_alpha   90.00
_cell.angle_beta   90.00
_cell.angle_gamma   90.00
#
_symmetry.space_group_name_H-M   'P 1'
#
loop_
_entity.id
_entity.type
_entity.pdbx_description
1 polymer ?
#
loop_
_entity_poly.entity_id
_entity_poly.type
_entity_poly.pdbx_seq_one_letter_code
_entity_poly.pdbx_strand_id
1 'polypeptide(L)'
;MVCGPPGRGLADMKAKHYLIAASVLTAITFIAANLLVQKMFTGARIDFTENNLYTLSDATKSTLDSVAEPVDITFVYTRSTGQDFPTIRAYAARVRELLQVYESQSGGKVRVTEIDPVPFSPAEDQALAAGITAIDTNGNDPL
;
A
#
# COMPACT_ATOMS: atom_id res chain seq x y z
N MET A 1 8.42 -73.06 -31.05
CA MET A 1 7.87 -71.85 -31.68
C MET A 1 7.07 -71.09 -30.63
N VAL A 2 7.58 -69.91 -30.26
CA VAL A 2 6.93 -68.74 -29.63
C VAL A 2 6.09 -68.94 -28.36
N CYS A 3 6.67 -68.55 -27.22
CA CYS A 3 5.95 -68.09 -26.03
C CYS A 3 5.44 -66.65 -26.31
N GLY A 4 4.12 -66.45 -26.36
CA GLY A 4 3.50 -65.13 -26.56
C GLY A 4 3.40 -64.35 -25.24
N PRO A 5 3.58 -63.01 -25.24
CA PRO A 5 3.54 -62.23 -24.01
C PRO A 5 2.09 -62.06 -23.53
N PRO A 6 1.84 -62.01 -22.20
CA PRO A 6 0.50 -61.77 -21.68
C PRO A 6 0.07 -60.32 -21.92
N GLY A 7 -1.21 -60.15 -22.27
CA GLY A 7 -1.80 -58.86 -22.63
C GLY A 7 -1.68 -57.80 -21.53
N ARG A 8 -0.90 -56.74 -21.82
CA ARG A 8 -0.64 -55.56 -20.97
C ARG A 8 -1.75 -54.48 -21.01
N GLY A 9 -2.94 -54.78 -21.53
CA GLY A 9 -3.90 -53.72 -21.88
C GLY A 9 -4.64 -53.05 -20.72
N LEU A 10 -4.98 -53.80 -19.66
CA LEU A 10 -5.94 -53.31 -18.65
C LEU A 10 -5.28 -52.66 -17.41
N ALA A 11 -4.12 -53.17 -16.99
CA ALA A 11 -3.39 -52.65 -15.83
C ALA A 11 -2.72 -51.30 -16.13
N ASP A 12 -2.12 -51.17 -17.32
CA ASP A 12 -1.47 -49.93 -17.78
C ASP A 12 -2.48 -48.79 -17.95
N MET A 13 -3.70 -49.11 -18.40
CA MET A 13 -4.76 -48.13 -18.56
C MET A 13 -5.24 -47.61 -17.20
N LYS A 14 -5.45 -48.48 -16.20
CA LYS A 14 -5.80 -48.04 -14.84
C LYS A 14 -4.69 -47.20 -14.21
N ALA A 15 -3.43 -47.62 -14.33
CA ALA A 15 -2.29 -46.86 -13.82
C ALA A 15 -2.20 -45.46 -14.45
N LYS A 16 -2.44 -45.34 -15.76
CA LYS A 16 -2.48 -44.05 -16.46
C LYS A 16 -3.62 -43.15 -15.98
N HIS A 17 -4.80 -43.71 -15.72
CA HIS A 17 -5.93 -42.96 -15.14
C HIS A 17 -5.65 -42.49 -13.71
N TYR A 18 -4.99 -43.30 -12.88
CA TYR A 18 -4.57 -42.89 -11.53
C TYR A 18 -3.54 -41.76 -11.58
N LEU A 19 -2.58 -41.83 -12.50
CA LEU A 19 -1.60 -40.75 -12.70
C LEU A 19 -2.26 -39.44 -13.16
N ILE A 20 -3.25 -39.52 -14.06
CA ILE A 20 -4.04 -38.35 -14.49
C ILE A 20 -4.87 -37.80 -13.33
N ALA A 21 -5.56 -38.66 -12.58
CA ALA A 21 -6.36 -38.23 -11.43
C ALA A 21 -5.49 -37.58 -10.33
N ALA A 22 -4.33 -38.16 -10.04
CA ALA A 22 -3.39 -37.62 -9.06
C ALA A 22 -2.82 -36.26 -9.48
N SER A 23 -2.47 -36.09 -10.76
CA SER A 23 -1.96 -34.82 -11.29
C SER A 23 -3.03 -33.73 -11.30
N VAL A 24 -4.27 -34.06 -11.67
CA VAL A 24 -5.41 -33.12 -11.58
C VAL A 24 -5.68 -32.71 -10.13
N LEU A 25 -5.71 -33.67 -9.20
CA LEU A 25 -5.92 -33.37 -7.78
C LEU A 25 -4.80 -32.48 -7.20
N THR A 26 -3.55 -32.75 -7.59
CA THR A 26 -2.40 -31.93 -7.20
C THR A 26 -2.53 -30.50 -7.75
N ALA A 27 -2.91 -30.34 -9.02
CA ALA A 27 -3.12 -29.02 -9.62
C ALA A 27 -4.24 -28.24 -8.92
N ILE A 28 -5.37 -28.90 -8.61
CA ILE A 28 -6.47 -28.28 -7.87
C ILE A 28 -6.02 -27.85 -6.47
N THR A 29 -5.31 -28.73 -5.76
CA THR A 29 -4.79 -28.42 -4.42
C THR A 29 -3.81 -27.26 -4.46
N PHE A 30 -2.94 -27.22 -5.48
CA PHE A 30 -1.98 -26.12 -5.68
C PHE A 30 -2.69 -24.79 -5.93
N ILE A 31 -3.70 -24.76 -6.82
CA ILE A 31 -4.49 -23.56 -7.10
C ILE A 31 -5.24 -23.10 -5.85
N ALA A 32 -5.90 -24.02 -5.14
CA ALA A 32 -6.64 -23.71 -3.92
C ALA A 32 -5.73 -23.15 -2.83
N ALA A 33 -4.55 -23.77 -2.62
CA ALA A 33 -3.55 -23.29 -1.69
C ALA A 33 -3.05 -21.88 -2.07
N ASN A 34 -2.81 -21.63 -3.36
CA ASN A 34 -2.37 -20.33 -3.84
C ASN A 34 -3.42 -19.24 -3.59
N LEU A 35 -4.69 -19.52 -3.86
CA LEU A 35 -5.80 -18.60 -3.58
C LEU A 35 -6.01 -18.35 -2.08
N LEU A 36 -5.84 -19.40 -1.25
CA LEU A 36 -5.87 -19.28 0.21
C LEU A 36 -4.73 -18.40 0.74
N VAL A 37 -3.51 -18.57 0.22
CA VAL A 37 -2.38 -17.71 0.54
C VAL A 37 -2.68 -16.27 0.13
N GLN A 38 -3.17 -16.03 -1.08
CA GLN A 38 -3.53 -14.67 -1.51
C GLN A 38 -4.54 -14.00 -0.56
N LYS A 39 -5.56 -14.74 -0.09
CA LYS A 39 -6.61 -14.22 0.80
C LYS A 39 -6.17 -14.06 2.26
N MET A 40 -5.30 -14.94 2.76
CA MET A 40 -4.82 -14.90 4.14
C MET A 40 -3.72 -13.85 4.34
N PHE A 41 -2.92 -13.60 3.30
CA PHE A 41 -1.87 -12.57 3.30
C PHE A 41 -2.35 -11.20 2.80
N THR A 42 -3.62 -11.03 2.41
CA THR A 42 -4.14 -9.69 2.03
C THR A 42 -4.21 -8.73 3.23
N GLY A 43 -4.34 -9.26 4.46
CA GLY A 43 -4.29 -8.47 5.70
C GLY A 43 -2.88 -8.32 6.29
N ALA A 44 -1.95 -9.19 5.89
CA ALA A 44 -0.54 -9.12 6.22
C ALA A 44 0.24 -8.75 4.96
N ARG A 45 0.11 -7.48 4.51
CA ARG A 45 1.10 -6.87 3.62
C ARG A 45 2.42 -6.80 4.37
N ILE A 46 3.12 -7.92 4.43
CA ILE A 46 4.52 -7.97 4.82
C ILE A 46 5.26 -7.38 3.64
N ASP A 47 5.50 -6.07 3.73
CA ASP A 47 6.25 -5.31 2.76
C ASP A 47 7.71 -5.80 2.80
N PHE A 48 8.12 -6.54 1.76
CA PHE A 48 9.50 -7.00 1.59
C PHE A 48 10.39 -5.94 0.91
N THR A 49 9.96 -4.68 0.87
CA THR A 49 10.87 -3.57 0.56
C THR A 49 11.67 -3.21 1.82
N GLU A 50 12.94 -2.89 1.64
CA GLU A 50 13.96 -2.76 2.69
C GLU A 50 13.64 -1.75 3.80
N ASN A 51 12.55 -0.99 3.71
CA ASN A 51 12.27 0.14 4.60
C ASN A 51 10.87 0.19 5.24
N ASN A 52 9.94 -0.76 5.01
CA ASN A 52 8.57 -0.70 5.59
C ASN A 52 7.90 0.70 5.45
N LEU A 53 8.25 1.47 4.42
CA LEU A 53 7.98 2.92 4.35
C LEU A 53 6.48 3.26 4.25
N TYR A 54 5.64 2.26 3.96
CA TYR A 54 4.21 2.44 3.70
C TYR A 54 3.31 1.63 4.63
N THR A 55 3.87 0.93 5.63
CA THR A 55 3.09 0.23 6.65
C THR A 55 3.18 0.99 7.96
N LEU A 56 2.03 1.44 8.48
CA LEU A 56 1.99 2.07 9.79
C LEU A 56 2.57 1.13 10.84
N SER A 57 3.48 1.65 11.65
CA SER A 57 3.96 0.92 12.83
C SER A 57 2.77 0.63 13.75
N ASP A 58 2.85 -0.46 14.51
CA ASP A 58 1.76 -0.82 15.43
C ASP A 58 1.55 0.26 16.51
N ALA A 59 2.61 1.00 16.86
CA ALA A 59 2.52 2.18 17.71
C ALA A 59 1.70 3.31 17.08
N THR A 60 1.84 3.55 15.77
CA THR A 60 1.07 4.58 15.05
C THR A 60 -0.40 4.19 14.96
N LYS A 61 -0.69 2.91 14.67
CA LYS A 61 -2.08 2.40 14.65
C LYS A 61 -2.76 2.55 16.02
N SER A 62 -2.07 2.12 17.08
CA SER A 62 -2.56 2.28 18.45
C SER A 62 -2.81 3.75 18.81
N THR A 63 -1.92 4.64 18.38
CA THR A 63 -2.11 6.09 18.54
C THR A 63 -3.39 6.56 17.85
N LEU A 64 -3.57 6.21 16.57
CA LEU A 64 -4.76 6.59 15.79
C LEU A 64 -6.05 6.05 16.41
N ASP A 65 -6.04 4.82 16.94
CA ASP A 65 -7.19 4.23 17.62
C ASP A 65 -7.54 4.96 18.93
N SER A 66 -6.50 5.39 19.66
CA SER A 66 -6.62 6.07 20.96
C SER A 66 -7.05 7.54 20.88
N VAL A 67 -7.11 8.12 19.67
CA VAL A 67 -7.59 9.49 19.46
C VAL A 67 -9.00 9.64 20.04
N ALA A 68 -9.16 10.48 21.06
CA ALA A 68 -10.42 10.65 21.78
C ALA A 68 -11.40 11.56 21.04
N GLU A 69 -10.89 12.61 20.39
CA GLU A 69 -11.66 13.61 19.66
C GLU A 69 -11.12 13.76 18.23
N PRO A 70 -11.96 14.13 17.26
CA PRO A 70 -11.47 14.27 15.89
C PRO A 70 -10.39 15.34 15.73
N VAL A 71 -9.32 15.00 15.04
CA VAL A 71 -8.17 15.85 14.71
C VAL A 71 -8.28 16.29 13.27
N ASP A 72 -8.28 17.60 13.05
CA ASP A 72 -8.19 18.22 11.73
C ASP A 72 -6.73 18.55 11.41
N ILE A 73 -6.22 17.97 10.32
CA ILE A 73 -4.89 18.25 9.80
C ILE A 73 -5.03 19.09 8.54
N THR A 74 -4.47 20.30 8.55
CA THR A 74 -4.35 21.12 7.34
C THR A 74 -2.97 20.95 6.73
N PHE A 75 -2.91 20.38 5.55
CA PHE A 75 -1.68 20.24 4.76
C PHE A 75 -1.54 21.43 3.82
N VAL A 76 -0.55 22.29 4.09
CA VAL A 76 -0.31 23.50 3.30
C VAL A 76 0.77 23.21 2.26
N TYR A 77 0.41 23.27 0.99
CA TYR A 77 1.34 22.97 -0.10
C TYR A 77 1.09 23.88 -1.31
N THR A 78 2.06 24.73 -1.63
CA THR A 78 2.00 25.60 -2.80
C THR A 78 2.40 24.83 -4.06
N ARG A 79 1.47 24.69 -5.01
CA ARG A 79 1.70 23.91 -6.23
C ARG A 79 2.77 24.51 -7.14
N SER A 80 2.86 25.84 -7.23
CA SER A 80 3.88 26.53 -8.04
C SER A 80 5.29 26.23 -7.54
N THR A 81 5.52 26.27 -6.23
CA THR A 81 6.78 25.85 -5.61
C THR A 81 7.12 24.40 -5.97
N GLY A 82 6.11 23.54 -5.99
CA GLY A 82 6.26 22.17 -6.46
C GLY A 82 6.70 22.04 -7.92
N GLN A 83 6.29 22.94 -8.81
CA GLN A 83 6.71 22.93 -10.21
C GLN A 83 8.19 23.30 -10.33
N ASP A 84 8.61 24.33 -9.60
CA ASP A 84 9.97 24.86 -9.63
C ASP A 84 10.98 23.93 -8.95
N PHE A 85 10.54 23.18 -7.92
CA PHE A 85 11.40 22.30 -7.11
C PHE A 85 10.89 20.84 -7.08
N PRO A 86 11.41 19.98 -7.96
CA PRO A 86 11.03 18.57 -8.04
C PRO A 86 11.12 17.78 -6.73
N THR A 87 12.14 18.07 -5.90
CA THR A 87 12.34 17.42 -4.60
C THR A 87 11.19 17.73 -3.65
N ILE A 88 10.76 19.00 -3.58
CA ILE A 88 9.62 19.44 -2.75
C ILE A 88 8.34 18.76 -3.22
N ARG A 89 8.11 18.66 -4.53
CA ARG A 89 6.95 17.95 -5.09
C ARG A 89 6.94 16.46 -4.72
N ALA A 90 8.09 15.79 -4.81
CA ALA A 90 8.19 14.39 -4.42
C ALA A 90 7.97 14.19 -2.91
N TYR A 91 8.49 15.10 -2.08
CA TYR A 91 8.26 15.06 -0.64
C TYR A 91 6.79 15.31 -0.29
N ALA A 92 6.17 16.32 -0.89
CA ALA A 92 4.74 16.62 -0.70
C ALA A 92 3.85 15.44 -1.10
N ALA A 93 4.20 14.70 -2.17
CA ALA A 93 3.49 13.48 -2.53
C ALA A 93 3.56 12.41 -1.44
N ARG A 94 4.74 12.16 -0.85
CA ARG A 94 4.90 11.20 0.25
C ARG A 94 4.13 11.60 1.50
N VAL A 95 4.15 12.89 1.85
CA VAL A 95 3.37 13.41 2.99
C VAL A 95 1.88 13.23 2.76
N ARG A 96 1.39 13.55 1.56
CA ARG A 96 -0.02 13.35 1.18
C ARG A 96 -0.43 11.89 1.30
N GLU A 97 0.38 10.97 0.77
CA GLU A 97 0.15 9.52 0.87
C GLU A 97 0.08 9.07 2.33
N LEU A 98 1.00 9.54 3.18
CA LEU A 98 1.00 9.23 4.62
C LEU A 98 -0.27 9.72 5.33
N LEU A 99 -0.65 10.98 5.09
CA LEU A 99 -1.84 11.58 5.68
C LEU A 99 -3.12 10.88 5.25
N GLN A 100 -3.20 10.44 3.99
CA GLN A 100 -4.32 9.65 3.48
C GLN A 100 -4.41 8.29 4.17
N VAL A 101 -3.26 7.66 4.46
CA VAL A 101 -3.24 6.43 5.26
C VAL A 101 -3.76 6.69 6.67
N TYR A 102 -3.35 7.78 7.32
CA TYR A 102 -3.85 8.15 8.66
C TYR A 102 -5.37 8.39 8.67
N GLU A 103 -5.87 9.18 7.74
CA GLU A 103 -7.31 9.44 7.59
C GLU A 103 -8.08 8.12 7.42
N SER A 104 -7.62 7.25 6.51
CA SER A 104 -8.29 5.97 6.23
C SER A 104 -8.28 4.99 7.40
N GLN A 105 -7.24 4.99 8.24
CA GLN A 105 -7.11 4.06 9.38
C GLN A 105 -7.66 4.64 10.69
N SER A 106 -7.89 5.95 10.76
CA SER A 106 -8.41 6.61 11.98
C SER A 106 -9.90 6.38 12.24
N GLY A 107 -10.64 5.76 11.31
CA GLY A 107 -12.09 5.60 11.42
C GLY A 107 -12.85 6.94 11.41
N GLY A 108 -12.33 7.95 10.72
CA GLY A 108 -12.92 9.29 10.63
C GLY A 108 -12.53 10.24 11.76
N LYS A 109 -11.64 9.81 12.66
CA LYS A 109 -11.08 10.65 13.73
C LYS A 109 -9.96 11.56 13.25
N VAL A 110 -9.31 11.25 12.14
CA VAL A 110 -8.36 12.15 11.49
C VAL A 110 -9.01 12.61 10.19
N ARG A 111 -9.07 13.93 9.98
CA ARG A 111 -9.55 14.54 8.75
C ARG A 111 -8.44 15.38 8.15
N VAL A 112 -8.16 15.20 6.88
CA VAL A 112 -7.07 15.94 6.22
C VAL A 112 -7.64 16.88 5.17
N THR A 113 -7.23 18.14 5.22
CA THR A 113 -7.55 19.15 4.21
C THR A 113 -6.27 19.68 3.61
N GLU A 114 -6.11 19.60 2.29
CA GLU A 114 -4.99 20.22 1.59
C GLU A 114 -5.38 21.61 1.10
N ILE A 115 -4.54 22.61 1.36
CA ILE A 115 -4.69 23.97 0.84
C ILE A 115 -3.49 24.36 -0.02
N ASP A 116 -3.76 25.07 -1.12
CA ASP A 116 -2.77 25.66 -2.00
C ASP A 116 -2.81 27.18 -1.84
N PRO A 117 -2.00 27.75 -0.92
CA PRO A 117 -1.99 29.18 -0.69
C PRO A 117 -1.31 29.86 -1.88
N VAL A 118 -2.09 30.65 -2.61
CA VAL A 118 -1.58 31.56 -3.62
C VAL A 118 -1.33 32.94 -3.00
N PRO A 119 -0.31 33.69 -3.48
CA PRO A 119 0.00 35.00 -2.91
C PRO A 119 -1.20 35.96 -2.93
N PHE A 120 -1.34 36.73 -1.85
CA PHE A 120 -2.41 37.69 -1.59
C PHE A 120 -3.81 37.06 -1.63
N SER A 121 -3.95 35.83 -1.10
CA SER A 121 -5.23 35.12 -1.08
C SER A 121 -5.71 34.77 0.31
N PRO A 122 -7.03 34.52 0.49
CA PRO A 122 -7.56 34.09 1.78
C PRO A 122 -6.91 32.81 2.34
N ALA A 123 -6.43 31.92 1.46
CA ALA A 123 -5.74 30.69 1.87
C ALA A 123 -4.34 30.99 2.43
N GLU A 124 -3.64 31.99 1.89
CA GLU A 124 -2.37 32.47 2.45
C GLU A 124 -2.61 33.17 3.80
N ASP A 125 -3.62 34.04 3.89
CA ASP A 125 -3.98 34.69 5.16
C ASP A 125 -4.33 33.66 6.25
N GLN A 126 -5.06 32.59 5.89
CA GLN A 126 -5.37 31.49 6.80
C GLN A 126 -4.11 30.73 7.24
N ALA A 127 -3.20 30.42 6.32
CA ALA A 127 -1.94 29.75 6.63
C ALA A 127 -1.07 30.61 7.57
N LEU A 128 -0.95 31.92 7.27
CA LEU A 128 -0.22 32.87 8.11
C LEU A 128 -0.84 33.01 9.50
N ALA A 129 -2.18 33.07 9.60
CA ALA A 129 -2.88 33.10 10.87
C ALA A 129 -2.67 31.81 11.70
N ALA A 130 -2.45 30.67 11.04
CA ALA A 130 -2.06 29.41 11.66
C ALA A 130 -0.55 29.33 12.00
N GLY A 131 0.21 30.40 11.77
CA GLY A 131 1.66 30.46 12.03
C GLY A 131 2.51 29.76 10.97
N ILE A 132 1.94 29.44 9.81
CA ILE A 132 2.64 28.76 8.71
C ILE A 132 3.20 29.84 7.78
N THR A 133 4.53 29.94 7.74
CA THR A 133 5.26 30.85 6.86
C THR A 133 5.84 30.13 5.66
N ALA A 134 5.97 30.83 4.53
CA ALA A 134 6.65 30.28 3.36
C ALA A 134 8.11 29.91 3.68
N ILE A 135 8.54 28.75 3.17
CA ILE A 135 9.93 28.33 3.21
C ILE A 135 10.68 29.14 2.14
N ASP A 136 11.79 29.76 2.52
CA ASP A 136 12.63 30.48 1.55
C ASP A 136 13.27 29.47 0.59
N THR A 137 12.88 29.55 -0.68
CA THR A 137 13.41 28.70 -1.74
C THR A 137 14.67 29.27 -2.40
N ASN A 138 15.11 30.46 -2.00
CA ASN A 138 16.31 31.14 -2.50
C ASN A 138 17.46 31.16 -1.47
N GLY A 139 17.25 30.61 -0.27
CA GLY A 139 18.25 30.55 0.79
C GLY A 139 19.38 29.55 0.48
N ASN A 140 20.55 29.75 1.09
CA ASN A 140 21.70 28.82 1.01
C ASN A 140 21.47 27.49 1.76
N ASP A 141 20.27 27.25 2.32
CA ASP A 141 19.94 26.01 3.00
C ASP A 141 19.48 24.97 1.97
N PRO A 142 20.11 23.78 1.92
CA PRO A 142 19.71 22.73 1.00
C PRO A 142 18.34 22.16 1.41
N LEU A 143 17.37 22.25 0.49
CA LEU A 143 16.09 21.53 0.55
C LEU A 143 16.23 20.12 -0.05
#